data_AF-A0A1M2VHQ0-F1
#
_entry.id   AF-A0A1M2VHQ0-F1
#
_cell.length_a   1.000
_cell.length_b   1.000
_cell.length_c   1.000
_cell.angle_alpha   90.00
_cell.angle_beta   90.00
_cell.angle_gamma   90.00
#
_symmetry.space_group_name_H-M   'P 1'
#
loop_
_entity.id
_entity.type
_entity.pdbx_description
1 polymer ?
#
loop_
_entity_poly.entity_id
_entity_poly.type
_entity_poly.pdbx_seq_one_letter_code
_entity_poly.pdbx_strand_id
1 'polypeptide(L)'
;MAPIGNLIMATSAGAFFTEVGWRGTGWGKVYLAAVFGYIGLVGVQVLTRVSKEDAVLRENFGEEWEAWAKKTPYRLIPYIY
;
A
#
# COMPACT_ATOMS: atom_id res chain seq x y z
N MET A 1 -1.39 5.59 0.63
CA MET A 1 -2.51 6.37 0.06
C MET A 1 -3.43 5.51 -0.82
N ALA A 2 -2.96 4.92 -1.92
CA ALA A 2 -3.79 4.10 -2.84
C ALA A 2 -4.63 2.96 -2.20
N PRO A 3 -4.11 2.14 -1.26
CA PRO A 3 -4.89 1.04 -0.69
C PRO A 3 -6.08 1.50 0.16
N ILE A 4 -5.94 2.61 0.88
CA ILE A 4 -7.01 3.18 1.72
C ILE A 4 -8.12 3.75 0.84
N GLY A 5 -7.76 4.45 -0.25
CA GLY A 5 -8.73 4.94 -1.23
C GLY A 5 -9.54 3.82 -1.87
N ASN A 6 -8.91 2.68 -2.19
CA ASN A 6 -9.62 1.52 -2.72
C ASN A 6 -10.63 0.93 -1.74
N LEU A 7 -10.27 0.81 -0.45
CA LEU A 7 -11.18 0.34 0.58
C LEU A 7 -12.37 1.28 0.77
N ILE A 8 -12.12 2.59 0.80
CA ILE A 8 -13.17 3.60 0.91
C ILE A 8 -14.08 3.51 -0.32
N MET A 9 -13.54 3.48 -1.53
CA MET A 9 -14.35 3.37 -2.75
C MET A 9 -15.17 2.08 -2.81
N ALA A 10 -14.61 0.96 -2.39
CA ALA A 10 -15.29 -0.33 -2.42
C ALA A 10 -16.36 -0.47 -1.34
N THR A 11 -16.32 0.34 -0.29
CA THR A 11 -17.22 0.20 0.88
C THR A 11 -18.00 1.47 1.21
N SER A 12 -17.78 2.62 0.56
CA SER A 12 -18.55 3.83 0.86
C SER A 12 -20.03 3.67 0.52
N ALA A 13 -20.87 4.59 1.00
CA ALA A 13 -22.20 4.76 0.45
C ALA A 13 -22.11 5.02 -1.06
N GLY A 14 -23.03 4.46 -1.85
CA GLY A 14 -23.00 4.46 -3.31
C GLY A 14 -22.13 3.37 -3.94
N ALA A 15 -21.30 2.66 -3.17
CA ALA A 15 -20.56 1.51 -3.68
C ALA A 15 -21.51 0.32 -3.85
N PHE A 16 -21.39 -0.42 -4.95
CA PHE A 16 -22.23 -1.59 -5.23
C PHE A 16 -22.34 -2.53 -4.02
N PHE A 17 -21.21 -2.86 -3.40
CA PHE A 17 -21.13 -3.71 -2.21
C PHE A 17 -21.99 -3.22 -1.02
N THR A 18 -22.09 -1.91 -0.86
CA THR A 18 -22.94 -1.27 0.15
C THR A 18 -24.41 -1.33 -0.24
N GLU A 19 -24.71 -0.93 -1.47
CA GLU A 19 -26.09 -0.76 -1.96
C GLU A 19 -26.85 -2.09 -2.06
N VAL A 20 -26.18 -3.19 -2.42
CA VAL A 20 -26.83 -4.52 -2.46
C VAL A 20 -26.95 -5.20 -1.09
N GLY A 21 -26.60 -4.51 0.00
CA GLY A 21 -26.74 -5.03 1.37
C GLY A 21 -25.79 -6.17 1.71
N TRP A 22 -24.74 -6.40 0.92
CA TRP A 22 -23.84 -7.55 1.11
C TRP A 22 -23.13 -7.55 2.46
N ARG A 23 -22.94 -6.39 3.07
CA ARG A 23 -22.44 -6.24 4.45
C ARG A 23 -23.14 -7.14 5.47
N GLY A 24 -24.44 -7.35 5.31
CA GLY A 24 -25.25 -8.17 6.21
C GLY A 24 -25.11 -9.67 5.99
N THR A 25 -24.51 -10.10 4.88
CA THR A 25 -24.47 -11.50 4.45
C THR A 25 -23.15 -12.17 4.83
N GLY A 26 -23.16 -13.49 5.05
CA GLY A 26 -21.94 -14.27 5.27
C GLY A 26 -20.96 -14.17 4.10
N TRP A 27 -21.48 -14.24 2.87
CA TRP A 27 -20.68 -14.10 1.65
C TRP A 27 -20.03 -12.73 1.50
N GLY A 28 -20.71 -11.65 1.86
CA GLY A 28 -20.13 -10.31 1.84
C GLY A 28 -18.99 -10.14 2.85
N LYS A 29 -19.05 -10.81 4.02
CA LYS A 29 -17.95 -10.82 4.98
C LYS A 29 -16.72 -11.57 4.44
N VAL A 30 -16.91 -12.70 3.76
CA VAL A 30 -15.82 -13.44 3.09
C VAL A 30 -15.19 -12.58 2.00
N TYR A 31 -16.00 -11.93 1.17
CA TYR A 31 -15.51 -11.02 0.14
C TYR A 31 -14.70 -9.87 0.73
N LEU A 32 -15.19 -9.22 1.78
CA LEU A 32 -14.44 -8.16 2.48
C LEU A 32 -13.11 -8.68 3.00
N ALA A 33 -13.09 -9.83 3.68
CA ALA A 33 -11.85 -10.42 4.20
C ALA A 33 -10.83 -10.66 3.07
N ALA A 34 -11.28 -11.14 1.91
CA ALA A 34 -10.42 -11.33 0.74
C ALA A 34 -9.86 -9.99 0.21
N VAL A 35 -10.71 -8.95 0.10
CA VAL A 35 -10.28 -7.62 -0.35
C VAL A 35 -9.28 -7.00 0.61
N PHE A 36 -9.54 -7.03 1.91
CA PHE A 36 -8.61 -6.55 2.93
C PHE A 36 -7.29 -7.33 2.91
N GLY A 37 -7.33 -8.65 2.77
CA GLY A 37 -6.15 -9.50 2.66
C GLY A 37 -5.30 -9.16 1.43
N TYR A 38 -5.94 -9.02 0.27
CA TYR A 38 -5.26 -8.63 -0.97
C TYR A 38 -4.61 -7.25 -0.87
N ILE A 39 -5.35 -6.26 -0.38
CA ILE A 39 -4.85 -4.89 -0.21
C ILE A 39 -3.69 -4.85 0.79
N GLY A 40 -3.78 -5.61 1.88
CA GLY A 40 -2.69 -5.77 2.85
C GLY A 40 -1.44 -6.37 2.21
N LEU A 41 -1.60 -7.44 1.43
CA LEU A 41 -0.49 -8.11 0.73
C LEU A 41 0.20 -7.17 -0.27
N VAL A 42 -0.57 -6.43 -1.07
CA VAL A 42 -0.02 -5.43 -1.99
C VAL A 42 0.71 -4.32 -1.23
N GLY A 43 0.17 -3.86 -0.10
CA GLY A 43 0.83 -2.88 0.76
C GLY A 43 2.21 -3.35 1.25
N VAL A 44 2.30 -4.59 1.73
CA VAL A 44 3.57 -5.20 2.16
C VAL A 44 4.54 -5.34 0.99
N GLN A 45 4.07 -5.75 -0.20
CA GLN A 45 4.91 -5.87 -1.39
C GLN A 45 5.51 -4.52 -1.81
N VAL A 46 4.75 -3.43 -1.76
CA VAL A 46 5.26 -2.09 -2.08
C VAL A 46 6.35 -1.67 -1.10
N LEU A 47 6.15 -1.86 0.21
CA LEU A 47 7.14 -1.49 1.22
C LEU A 47 8.44 -2.30 1.09
N THR A 48 8.32 -3.60 0.89
CA THR A 48 9.48 -4.48 0.70
C THR A 48 10.21 -4.21 -0.62
N ARG A 49 9.48 -3.80 -1.66
CA ARG A 49 10.05 -3.42 -2.96
C ARG A 49 10.95 -2.19 -2.86
N VAL A 50 10.51 -1.14 -2.15
CA VAL A 50 11.32 0.07 -2.02
C VAL A 50 12.64 -0.22 -1.32
N SER A 51 12.64 -1.05 -0.27
CA SER A 51 13.89 -1.47 0.40
C SER A 51 14.85 -2.22 -0.52
N LYS A 52 14.32 -3.04 -1.44
CA LYS A 52 15.15 -3.78 -2.42
C LYS A 52 15.71 -2.85 -3.49
N GLU A 53 14.90 -1.95 -4.03
CA GLU A 53 15.34 -0.96 -5.03
C GLU A 53 16.41 -0.03 -4.44
N ASP A 54 16.24 0.40 -3.19
CA ASP A 54 17.20 1.22 -2.43
C ASP A 54 18.56 0.53 -2.27
N ALA A 55 18.54 -0.78 -1.95
CA ALA A 55 19.74 -1.59 -1.84
C ALA A 55 20.47 -1.76 -3.19
N VAL A 56 19.71 -2.00 -4.27
CA VAL A 56 20.25 -2.10 -5.63
C VAL A 56 20.85 -0.77 -6.07
N LEU A 57 20.18 0.35 -5.80
CA LEU A 57 20.76 1.66 -6.06
C LEU A 57 22.07 1.82 -5.30
N ARG A 58 22.12 1.38 -4.04
CA ARG A 58 23.32 1.58 -3.19
C ARG A 58 24.50 0.78 -3.71
N GLU A 59 24.23 -0.42 -4.17
CA GLU A 59 25.22 -1.28 -4.82
C GLU A 59 25.75 -0.66 -6.13
N ASN A 60 24.89 -0.05 -6.95
CA ASN A 60 25.29 0.50 -8.24
C ASN A 60 25.99 1.86 -8.15
N PHE A 61 25.57 2.73 -7.24
CA PHE A 61 26.03 4.13 -7.18
C PHE A 61 26.95 4.44 -5.98
N GLY A 62 27.01 3.57 -4.96
CA GLY A 62 27.93 3.68 -3.84
C GLY A 62 27.87 5.04 -3.13
N GLU A 63 29.00 5.78 -3.15
CA GLU A 63 29.16 7.06 -2.43
C GLU A 63 28.22 8.16 -2.94
N GLU A 64 27.90 8.20 -4.23
CA GLU A 64 26.99 9.21 -4.79
C GLU A 64 25.58 9.05 -4.22
N TRP A 65 25.15 7.79 -4.05
CA TRP A 65 23.90 7.50 -3.38
C TRP A 65 24.00 7.86 -1.90
N GLU A 66 25.00 7.41 -1.14
CA GLU A 66 25.12 7.81 0.28
C GLU A 66 25.09 9.34 0.51
N ALA A 67 25.64 10.13 -0.42
CA ALA A 67 25.53 11.60 -0.41
C ALA A 67 24.12 12.13 -0.75
N TRP A 68 23.42 11.49 -1.69
CA TRP A 68 22.03 11.80 -2.02
C TRP A 68 21.07 11.40 -0.88
N ALA A 69 21.28 10.24 -0.25
CA ALA A 69 20.51 9.70 0.90
C ALA A 69 20.37 10.69 2.04
N LYS A 70 21.49 11.33 2.38
CA LYS A 70 21.53 12.29 3.47
C LYS A 70 20.70 13.54 3.18
N LYS A 71 20.53 13.90 1.91
CA LYS A 71 19.71 15.04 1.47
C LYS A 71 18.22 14.68 1.38
N THR A 72 17.90 13.42 1.14
CA THR A 72 16.54 12.91 1.03
C THR A 72 16.29 11.76 2.02
N PRO A 73 16.16 12.06 3.32
CA PRO A 73 16.07 11.03 4.37
C PRO A 73 14.75 10.23 4.35
N TYR A 74 13.74 10.69 3.62
CA TYR A 74 12.44 10.05 3.51
C TYR A 74 12.30 9.31 2.16
N ARG A 75 12.09 8.00 2.19
CA ARG A 75 12.06 7.09 1.03
C ARG A 75 10.69 6.99 0.35
N LEU A 76 9.57 7.16 1.06
CA LEU A 76 8.23 7.18 0.47
C LEU A 76 7.38 8.38 0.91
N ILE A 77 7.25 8.58 2.22
CA ILE A 77 6.31 9.54 2.78
C ILE A 77 7.10 10.52 3.64
N PRO A 78 7.19 11.81 3.24
CA PRO A 78 7.84 12.82 4.04
C PRO A 78 7.36 12.78 5.50
N TYR A 79 8.30 12.88 6.43
CA TYR A 79 8.07 12.84 7.89
C TYR A 79 7.63 11.48 8.46
N ILE A 80 7.45 10.44 7.65
CA ILE A 80 7.07 9.10 8.13
C ILE A 80 8.10 8.05 7.71
N TYR A 81 8.42 8.00 6.42
CA TYR A 81 9.31 6.99 5.84
C TYR A 81 10.11 7.52 4.68
#